data_AF-A0A2J2H7X0-F1
#
_entry.id   AF-A0A2J2H7X0-F1
#
_cell.length_a   1.000
_cell.length_b   1.000
_cell.length_c   1.000
_cell.angle_alpha   90.00
_cell.angle_beta   90.00
_cell.angle_gamma   90.00
#
_symmetry.space_group_name_H-M   'P 1'
#
loop_
_entity.id
_entity.type
_entity.pdbx_description
1 polymer ?
#
loop_
_entity_poly.entity_id
_entity_poly.type
_entity_poly.pdbx_seq_one_letter_code
_entity_poly.pdbx_strand_id
1 'polypeptide(L)'
;MSIGDVLTAMLGQAPLVAAAVAVLYVLFSREIGRVEMRIGRLEGQIGELGGRLDRLEERVGRLEDRVGNLENRVGKLESRMGALEDRMGRLEDRVGNLESQIGDLGGRMDKIEEQLAGLGRSFQIYNSTLLKVLSTKGVLTGVEAEALAGYLSLVPPARSKYYTEEVRQRLIELIKAVREGRYTAADVRELGRIAELMEKEWEETGRRDLLDYYLKLQMLVAILEGILVSRGEWPREELWA
;
A
#
# COMPACT_ATOMS: atom_id res chain seq x y z
N MET A 1 14.74 -58.64 -118.71
CA MET A 1 15.78 -58.27 -117.73
C MET A 1 16.43 -59.56 -117.26
N SER A 2 17.66 -59.84 -117.72
CA SER A 2 18.45 -61.01 -117.33
C SER A 2 19.14 -60.78 -115.99
N ILE A 3 19.60 -61.84 -115.32
CA ILE A 3 20.45 -61.74 -114.11
C ILE A 3 21.67 -60.82 -114.35
N GLY A 4 22.18 -60.76 -115.58
CA GLY A 4 23.26 -59.86 -115.99
C GLY A 4 22.87 -58.38 -115.95
N ASP A 5 21.64 -58.02 -116.33
CA ASP A 5 21.13 -56.64 -116.31
C ASP A 5 20.89 -56.13 -114.88
N VAL A 6 20.49 -57.04 -113.97
CA VAL A 6 20.36 -56.75 -112.53
C VAL A 6 21.73 -56.53 -111.89
N LEU A 7 22.73 -57.34 -112.25
CA LEU A 7 24.11 -57.22 -111.75
C LEU A 7 24.80 -55.92 -112.20
N THR A 8 24.64 -55.50 -113.46
CA THR A 8 25.16 -54.21 -113.94
C THR A 8 24.40 -53.02 -113.35
N ALA A 9 23.09 -53.10 -113.14
CA ALA A 9 22.32 -52.07 -112.43
C ALA A 9 22.73 -51.97 -110.94
N MET A 10 22.98 -53.10 -110.27
CA MET A 10 23.50 -53.17 -108.91
C MET A 10 24.94 -52.64 -108.78
N LEU A 11 25.83 -53.00 -109.72
CA LEU A 11 27.21 -52.47 -109.78
C LEU A 11 27.23 -50.96 -110.07
N GLY A 12 26.31 -50.45 -110.89
CA GLY A 12 26.16 -49.02 -111.15
C GLY A 12 25.60 -48.22 -109.97
N GLN A 13 24.86 -48.86 -109.05
CA GLN A 13 24.30 -48.22 -107.84
C GLN A 13 25.16 -48.38 -106.58
N ALA A 14 26.17 -49.27 -106.58
CA ALA A 14 27.05 -49.52 -105.43
C ALA A 14 27.70 -48.23 -104.83
N PRO A 15 28.17 -47.25 -105.62
CA PRO A 15 28.68 -45.99 -105.09
C PRO A 15 27.60 -45.17 -104.37
N LEU A 16 26.36 -45.22 -104.87
CA LEU A 16 25.22 -44.50 -104.31
C LEU A 16 24.79 -45.09 -102.96
N VAL A 17 24.77 -46.43 -102.85
CA VAL A 17 24.49 -47.14 -101.60
C VAL A 17 25.60 -46.91 -100.57
N ALA A 18 26.86 -46.98 -100.97
CA ALA A 18 27.99 -46.67 -100.09
C ALA A 18 27.95 -45.22 -99.57
N ALA A 19 27.60 -44.26 -100.44
CA ALA A 19 27.40 -42.86 -100.05
C ALA A 19 26.22 -42.71 -99.08
N ALA A 20 25.09 -43.37 -99.33
CA ALA A 20 23.93 -43.34 -98.42
C ALA A 20 24.26 -43.92 -97.03
N VAL A 21 24.99 -45.04 -96.98
CA VAL A 21 25.46 -45.65 -95.72
C VAL A 21 26.43 -44.72 -94.99
N ALA A 22 27.39 -44.10 -95.70
CA ALA A 22 28.32 -43.15 -95.11
C ALA A 22 27.60 -41.91 -94.55
N VAL A 23 26.62 -41.38 -95.28
CA VAL A 23 25.78 -40.26 -94.82
C VAL A 23 25.00 -40.66 -93.57
N LEU A 24 24.33 -41.82 -93.58
CA LEU A 24 23.62 -42.34 -92.41
C LEU A 24 24.53 -42.54 -91.20
N TYR A 25 25.74 -43.08 -91.41
CA TYR A 25 26.75 -43.25 -90.35
C TYR A 25 27.16 -41.91 -89.72
N VAL A 26 27.41 -40.89 -90.55
CA VAL A 26 27.76 -39.54 -90.07
C VAL A 26 26.60 -38.90 -89.32
N LEU A 27 25.37 -39.03 -89.83
CA LEU A 27 24.17 -38.50 -89.17
C LEU A 27 23.94 -39.18 -87.81
N PHE A 28 24.03 -40.51 -87.76
CA PHE A 28 23.87 -41.29 -86.54
C PHE A 28 24.96 -40.96 -85.51
N SER A 29 26.22 -40.84 -85.93
CA SER A 29 27.33 -40.43 -85.06
C SER A 29 27.11 -39.03 -84.46
N ARG A 30 26.56 -38.08 -85.24
CA ARG A 30 26.18 -36.76 -84.75
C ARG A 30 25.01 -36.79 -83.77
N GLU A 31 24.04 -37.68 -83.99
CA GLU A 31 22.91 -37.90 -83.08
C GLU A 31 23.41 -38.41 -81.72
N ILE A 32 24.30 -39.41 -81.73
CA ILE A 32 24.94 -39.98 -80.53
C ILE A 32 25.67 -38.89 -79.74
N GLY A 33 26.55 -38.12 -80.39
CA GLY A 33 27.27 -37.03 -79.72
C GLY A 33 26.33 -35.97 -79.12
N ARG A 34 25.21 -35.67 -79.78
CA ARG A 34 24.16 -34.79 -79.21
C ARG A 34 23.50 -35.40 -77.98
N VAL A 35 23.22 -36.70 -77.98
CA VAL A 35 22.64 -37.42 -76.83
C VAL A 35 23.63 -37.45 -75.67
N GLU A 36 24.90 -37.79 -75.89
CA GLU A 36 25.95 -37.78 -74.86
C GLU A 36 26.10 -36.41 -74.20
N MET A 37 26.11 -35.33 -74.99
CA MET A 37 26.16 -33.96 -74.48
C MET A 37 24.92 -33.57 -73.66
N ARG A 38 23.75 -34.15 -73.96
CA ARG A 38 22.54 -33.95 -73.14
C ARG A 38 22.60 -34.76 -71.86
N ILE A 39 23.10 -35.99 -71.91
CA ILE A 39 23.29 -36.85 -70.73
C ILE A 39 24.27 -36.18 -69.76
N GLY A 40 25.45 -35.74 -70.21
CA GLY A 40 26.42 -35.07 -69.33
C GLY A 40 25.86 -33.79 -68.69
N ARG A 41 25.02 -33.04 -69.42
CA ARG A 41 24.30 -31.89 -68.85
C ARG A 41 23.30 -32.30 -67.77
N LEU A 42 22.52 -33.35 -68.00
CA LEU A 42 21.56 -33.87 -67.03
C LEU A 42 22.25 -34.41 -65.78
N GLU A 43 23.36 -35.13 -65.93
CA GLU A 43 24.18 -35.63 -64.81
C GLU A 43 24.70 -34.47 -63.95
N GLY A 44 25.20 -33.38 -64.58
CA GLY A 44 25.60 -32.17 -63.87
C GLY A 44 24.45 -31.52 -63.10
N GLN A 45 23.26 -31.40 -63.73
CA GLN A 45 22.06 -30.88 -63.06
C GLN A 45 21.61 -31.75 -61.88
N ILE A 46 21.70 -33.08 -62.01
CA ILE A 46 21.39 -34.02 -60.94
C ILE A 46 22.36 -33.84 -59.76
N GLY A 47 23.66 -33.69 -60.03
CA GLY A 47 24.66 -33.43 -59.00
C GLY A 47 24.42 -32.11 -58.26
N GLU A 48 24.08 -31.04 -58.99
CA GLU A 48 23.72 -29.75 -58.37
C GLU A 48 22.46 -29.83 -57.50
N LEU A 49 21.44 -30.59 -57.94
CA LEU A 49 20.22 -30.84 -57.17
C LEU A 49 20.53 -31.65 -55.90
N GLY A 50 21.37 -32.67 -55.98
CA GLY A 50 21.83 -33.44 -54.83
C GLY A 50 22.48 -32.55 -53.77
N GLY A 51 23.46 -31.73 -54.18
CA GLY A 51 24.11 -30.80 -53.23
C GLY A 51 23.17 -29.71 -52.69
N ARG A 52 22.08 -29.38 -53.38
CA ARG A 52 21.03 -28.49 -52.85
C ARG A 52 20.15 -29.20 -51.82
N LEU A 53 19.84 -30.48 -52.03
CA LEU A 53 19.09 -31.31 -51.08
C LEU A 53 19.85 -31.49 -49.78
N ASP A 54 21.14 -31.85 -49.83
CA ASP A 54 21.97 -32.03 -48.63
C ASP A 54 21.99 -30.76 -47.76
N ARG A 55 22.18 -29.59 -48.40
CA ARG A 55 22.13 -28.29 -47.70
C ARG A 55 20.76 -27.96 -47.13
N LEU A 56 19.69 -28.43 -47.76
CA LEU A 56 18.34 -28.25 -47.25
C LEU A 56 18.10 -29.13 -46.02
N GLU A 57 18.53 -30.38 -46.05
CA GLU A 57 18.47 -31.31 -44.91
C GLU A 57 19.23 -30.76 -43.70
N GLU A 58 20.46 -30.26 -43.88
CA GLU A 58 21.22 -29.60 -42.80
C GLU A 58 20.51 -28.36 -42.23
N ARG A 59 19.80 -27.61 -43.07
CA ARG A 59 19.03 -26.43 -42.62
C ARG A 59 17.80 -26.86 -41.84
N VAL A 60 17.13 -27.94 -42.26
CA VAL A 60 15.98 -28.50 -41.55
C VAL A 60 16.41 -29.01 -40.17
N GLY A 61 17.48 -29.81 -40.08
CA GLY A 61 17.97 -30.30 -38.77
C GLY A 61 18.31 -29.16 -37.80
N ARG A 62 19.00 -28.11 -38.28
CA ARG A 62 19.26 -26.91 -37.46
C ARG A 62 17.99 -26.16 -37.03
N LEU A 63 16.93 -26.20 -37.84
CA LEU A 63 15.66 -25.59 -37.47
C LEU A 63 14.94 -26.43 -36.41
N GLU A 64 14.95 -27.75 -36.54
CA GLU A 64 14.40 -28.68 -35.54
C GLU A 64 15.07 -28.50 -34.18
N ASP A 65 16.40 -28.42 -34.14
CA ASP A 65 17.16 -28.13 -32.91
C ASP A 65 16.78 -26.79 -32.29
N ARG A 66 16.58 -25.75 -33.12
CA ARG A 66 16.17 -24.43 -32.64
C ARG A 66 14.75 -24.44 -32.09
N VAL A 67 13.84 -25.18 -32.72
CA VAL A 67 12.45 -25.35 -32.25
C VAL A 67 12.44 -26.06 -30.91
N GLY A 68 13.13 -27.19 -30.77
CA GLY A 68 13.20 -27.91 -29.48
C GLY A 68 13.81 -27.06 -28.36
N ASN A 69 14.82 -26.24 -28.67
CA ASN A 69 15.38 -25.29 -27.70
C ASN A 69 14.38 -24.18 -27.29
N LEU A 70 13.55 -23.71 -28.23
CA LEU A 70 12.51 -22.72 -27.94
C LEU A 70 11.40 -23.32 -27.07
N GLU A 71 10.92 -24.53 -27.40
CA GLU A 71 9.92 -25.25 -26.61
C GLU A 71 10.39 -25.43 -25.16
N ASN A 72 11.64 -25.85 -24.96
CA ASN A 72 12.23 -25.97 -23.63
C ASN A 72 12.29 -24.64 -22.87
N ARG A 73 12.56 -23.53 -23.56
CA ARG A 73 12.57 -22.19 -22.95
C ARG A 73 11.16 -21.74 -22.58
N VAL A 74 10.17 -22.02 -23.42
CA VAL A 74 8.76 -21.72 -23.16
C VAL A 74 8.27 -22.49 -21.93
N GLY A 75 8.51 -23.80 -21.84
CA GLY A 75 8.10 -24.58 -20.66
C GLY A 75 8.74 -24.10 -19.34
N LYS A 76 9.99 -23.63 -19.39
CA LYS A 76 10.64 -22.99 -18.22
C LYS A 76 10.01 -21.65 -17.85
N LEU A 77 9.57 -20.86 -18.83
CA LEU A 77 8.87 -19.60 -18.57
C LEU A 77 7.49 -19.84 -17.96
N GLU A 78 6.72 -20.79 -18.50
CA GLU A 78 5.42 -21.19 -17.97
C GLU A 78 5.53 -21.65 -16.51
N SER A 79 6.52 -22.49 -16.19
CA SER A 79 6.78 -22.95 -14.83
C SER A 79 7.12 -21.79 -13.88
N ARG A 80 7.89 -20.79 -14.35
CA ARG A 80 8.23 -19.60 -13.57
C ARG A 80 7.03 -18.68 -13.36
N MET A 81 6.14 -18.58 -14.36
CA MET A 81 4.91 -17.81 -14.25
C MET A 81 3.97 -18.41 -13.20
N GLY A 82 3.73 -19.73 -13.23
CA GLY A 82 2.91 -20.39 -12.20
C GLY A 82 3.47 -20.19 -10.79
N ALA A 83 4.79 -20.30 -10.62
CA ALA A 83 5.42 -20.04 -9.32
C ALA A 83 5.29 -18.58 -8.84
N LEU A 84 5.23 -17.62 -9.76
CA LEU A 84 5.00 -16.20 -9.45
C LEU A 84 3.55 -15.96 -9.07
N GLU A 85 2.59 -16.56 -9.77
CA GLU A 85 1.15 -16.51 -9.45
C GLU A 85 0.89 -17.06 -8.04
N ASP A 86 1.45 -18.22 -7.70
CA ASP A 86 1.35 -18.80 -6.35
C ASP A 86 1.97 -17.89 -5.27
N ARG A 87 3.05 -17.19 -5.61
CA ARG A 87 3.69 -16.26 -4.68
C ARG A 87 2.84 -15.00 -4.51
N MET A 88 2.21 -14.51 -5.57
CA MET A 88 1.29 -13.37 -5.51
C MET A 88 0.06 -13.70 -4.66
N GLY A 89 -0.59 -14.84 -4.88
CA GLY A 89 -1.74 -15.25 -4.06
C GLY A 89 -1.40 -15.33 -2.56
N ARG A 90 -0.25 -15.93 -2.21
CA ARG A 90 0.22 -15.95 -0.81
C ARG A 90 0.54 -14.56 -0.25
N LEU A 91 0.94 -13.60 -1.08
CA LEU A 91 1.17 -12.23 -0.64
C LEU A 91 -0.15 -11.50 -0.41
N GLU A 92 -1.14 -11.69 -1.28
CA GLU A 92 -2.49 -11.16 -1.12
C GLU A 92 -3.14 -11.66 0.18
N ASP A 93 -3.06 -12.97 0.46
CA ASP A 93 -3.55 -13.55 1.71
C ASP A 93 -2.86 -12.94 2.94
N ARG A 94 -1.54 -12.73 2.87
CA ARG A 94 -0.77 -12.12 3.97
C ARG A 94 -1.16 -10.67 4.20
N VAL A 95 -1.39 -9.90 3.13
CA VAL A 95 -1.84 -8.51 3.22
C VAL A 95 -3.23 -8.46 3.85
N GLY A 96 -4.18 -9.28 3.38
CA GLY A 96 -5.53 -9.32 3.97
C GLY A 96 -5.53 -9.67 5.46
N ASN A 97 -4.68 -10.63 5.87
CA ASN A 97 -4.51 -10.96 7.28
C ASN A 97 -3.94 -9.80 8.11
N LEU A 98 -2.96 -9.06 7.57
CA LEU A 98 -2.40 -7.88 8.23
C LEU A 98 -3.43 -6.75 8.36
N GLU A 99 -4.23 -6.51 7.32
CA GLU A 99 -5.31 -5.52 7.35
C GLU A 99 -6.34 -5.85 8.44
N SER A 100 -6.73 -7.12 8.57
CA SER A 100 -7.62 -7.56 9.66
C SER A 100 -7.00 -7.34 11.04
N GLN A 101 -5.73 -7.68 11.22
CA GLN A 101 -5.03 -7.46 12.51
C GLN A 101 -4.92 -5.99 12.87
N ILE A 102 -4.68 -5.12 11.88
CA ILE A 102 -4.65 -3.67 12.07
C ILE A 102 -6.03 -3.15 12.48
N GLY A 103 -7.10 -3.65 11.84
CA GLY A 103 -8.47 -3.33 12.22
C GLY A 103 -8.80 -3.72 13.66
N ASP A 104 -8.44 -4.94 14.06
CA ASP A 104 -8.63 -5.43 15.43
C ASP A 104 -7.83 -4.61 16.46
N LEU A 105 -6.60 -4.22 16.12
CA LEU A 105 -5.78 -3.35 16.98
C LEU A 105 -6.40 -1.96 17.12
N GLY A 106 -6.95 -1.39 16.04
CA GLY A 106 -7.69 -0.13 16.07
C GLY A 106 -8.86 -0.19 17.04
N GLY A 107 -9.73 -1.20 16.91
CA GLY A 107 -10.87 -1.37 17.83
C GLY A 107 -10.46 -1.59 19.30
N ARG A 108 -9.32 -2.23 19.55
CA ARG A 108 -8.76 -2.36 20.91
C ARG A 108 -8.25 -1.02 21.46
N MET A 109 -7.64 -0.18 20.63
CA MET A 109 -7.18 1.16 21.03
C MET A 109 -8.36 2.06 21.38
N ASP A 110 -9.40 2.08 20.55
CA ASP A 110 -10.62 2.87 20.82
C ASP A 110 -11.24 2.49 22.18
N LYS A 111 -11.31 1.19 22.47
CA LYS A 111 -11.81 0.70 23.76
C LYS A 111 -10.92 1.11 24.94
N ILE A 112 -9.60 1.11 24.78
CA ILE A 112 -8.67 1.58 25.81
C ILE A 112 -8.85 3.07 26.05
N GLU A 113 -9.00 3.89 25.00
CA GLU A 113 -9.25 5.33 25.11
C GLU A 113 -10.55 5.61 25.86
N GLU A 114 -11.64 4.89 25.53
CA GLU A 114 -12.92 5.00 26.24
C GLU A 114 -12.77 4.64 27.73
N GLN A 115 -12.07 3.54 28.02
CA GLN A 115 -11.83 3.11 29.40
C GLN A 115 -10.98 4.11 30.19
N LEU A 116 -9.95 4.69 29.57
CA LEU A 116 -9.10 5.71 30.21
C LEU A 116 -9.87 7.01 30.44
N ALA A 117 -10.70 7.44 29.49
CA ALA A 117 -11.57 8.59 29.67
C ALA A 117 -12.58 8.35 30.82
N GLY A 118 -13.16 7.14 30.88
CA GLY A 118 -14.05 6.73 31.97
C GLY A 118 -13.34 6.70 33.34
N LEU A 119 -12.10 6.22 33.39
CA LEU A 119 -11.28 6.24 34.60
C LEU A 119 -10.96 7.68 35.04
N GLY A 120 -10.59 8.55 34.10
CA GLY A 120 -10.34 9.97 34.36
C GLY A 120 -11.54 10.67 35.00
N ARG A 121 -12.74 10.50 34.41
CA ARG A 121 -14.00 11.03 34.98
C ARG A 121 -14.29 10.46 36.36
N SER A 122 -14.13 9.14 36.54
CA SER A 122 -14.36 8.49 37.83
C SER A 122 -13.42 9.02 38.92
N PHE A 123 -12.15 9.27 38.58
CA PHE A 123 -11.17 9.85 39.49
C PHE A 123 -11.53 11.30 39.86
N GLN A 124 -11.94 12.12 38.88
CA GLN A 124 -12.39 13.49 39.13
C GLN A 124 -13.61 13.53 40.06
N ILE A 125 -14.63 12.69 39.81
CA ILE A 125 -15.84 12.58 40.65
C ILE A 125 -15.48 12.12 42.07
N TYR A 126 -14.62 11.09 42.18
CA TYR A 126 -14.16 10.62 43.48
C TYR A 126 -13.43 11.71 44.26
N ASN A 127 -12.48 12.41 43.62
CA ASN A 127 -11.69 13.45 44.24
C ASN A 127 -12.57 14.64 44.68
N SER A 128 -13.47 15.12 43.82
CA SER A 128 -14.38 16.22 44.17
C SER A 128 -15.29 15.85 45.34
N THR A 129 -15.90 14.66 45.30
CA THR A 129 -16.76 14.14 46.38
C THR A 129 -16.00 14.04 47.69
N LEU A 130 -14.78 13.47 47.67
CA LEU A 130 -13.94 13.34 48.85
C LEU A 130 -13.61 14.70 49.44
N LEU A 131 -13.15 15.66 48.63
CA LEU A 131 -12.80 17.01 49.08
C LEU A 131 -14.03 17.71 49.68
N LYS A 132 -15.19 17.65 49.03
CA LYS A 132 -16.45 18.20 49.56
C LYS A 132 -16.80 17.60 50.92
N VAL A 133 -16.74 16.27 51.06
CA VAL A 133 -17.01 15.58 52.34
C VAL A 133 -16.02 16.01 53.44
N LEU A 134 -14.73 16.06 53.13
CA LEU A 134 -13.70 16.45 54.09
C LEU A 134 -13.87 17.91 54.52
N SER A 135 -14.17 18.81 53.59
CA SER A 135 -14.46 20.21 53.88
C SER A 135 -15.71 20.38 54.73
N THR A 136 -16.83 19.71 54.40
CA THR A 136 -18.06 19.79 55.20
C THR A 136 -17.89 19.22 56.60
N LYS A 137 -16.99 18.25 56.79
CA LYS A 137 -16.61 17.72 58.12
C LYS A 137 -15.64 18.63 58.89
N GLY A 138 -15.18 19.72 58.29
CA GLY A 138 -14.19 20.63 58.87
C GLY A 138 -12.77 20.07 58.92
N VAL A 139 -12.48 18.99 58.17
CA VAL A 139 -11.13 18.45 58.03
C VAL A 139 -10.30 19.34 57.10
N LEU A 140 -10.92 19.84 56.04
CA LEU A 140 -10.37 20.91 55.20
C LEU A 140 -11.07 22.21 55.56
N THR A 141 -10.30 23.24 55.84
CA THR A 141 -10.77 24.53 56.35
C THR A 141 -10.42 25.67 55.39
N GLY A 142 -10.74 26.90 55.80
CA GLY A 142 -10.33 28.11 55.06
C GLY A 142 -8.82 28.18 54.85
N VAL A 143 -8.01 27.67 55.80
CA VAL A 143 -6.55 27.72 55.72
C VAL A 143 -6.02 26.88 54.56
N GLU A 144 -6.54 25.66 54.36
CA GLU A 144 -6.15 24.80 53.24
C GLU A 144 -6.59 25.41 51.90
N ALA A 145 -7.78 26.02 51.85
CA ALA A 145 -8.29 26.71 50.66
C ALA A 145 -7.44 27.94 50.31
N GLU A 146 -7.08 28.76 51.29
CA GLU A 146 -6.21 29.93 51.15
C GLU A 146 -4.81 29.52 50.68
N ALA A 147 -4.25 28.44 51.22
CA ALA A 147 -2.96 27.88 50.80
C ALA A 147 -3.01 27.38 49.34
N LEU A 148 -4.05 26.64 48.95
CA LEU A 148 -4.24 26.17 47.57
C LEU A 148 -4.41 27.34 46.60
N ALA A 149 -5.18 28.36 46.98
CA ALA A 149 -5.30 29.59 46.21
C ALA A 149 -3.95 30.33 46.09
N GLY A 150 -3.09 30.22 47.09
CA GLY A 150 -1.68 30.64 47.03
C GLY A 150 -0.92 30.00 45.87
N TYR A 151 -0.99 28.66 45.74
CA TYR A 151 -0.38 27.93 44.63
C TYR A 151 -0.99 28.31 43.26
N LEU A 152 -2.26 28.67 43.23
CA LEU A 152 -2.98 29.12 42.03
C LEU A 152 -2.71 30.59 41.65
N SER A 153 -1.85 31.31 42.39
CA SER A 153 -1.57 32.72 42.09
C SER A 153 -0.83 32.93 40.76
N LEU A 154 -0.17 31.90 40.22
CA LEU A 154 0.44 31.94 38.89
C LEU A 154 -0.62 31.59 37.82
N VAL A 155 -1.48 32.57 37.50
CA VAL A 155 -2.57 32.39 36.55
C VAL A 155 -2.04 32.31 35.11
N PRO A 156 -2.33 31.22 34.36
CA PRO A 156 -1.89 31.04 32.98
C PRO A 156 -2.28 32.23 32.09
N PRO A 157 -1.46 32.57 31.08
CA PRO A 157 -1.76 33.66 30.18
C PRO A 157 -3.02 33.35 29.37
N ALA A 158 -3.85 34.38 29.14
CA ALA A 158 -4.97 34.25 28.23
C ALA A 158 -4.42 34.20 26.81
N ARG A 159 -4.92 33.23 26.06
CA ARG A 159 -4.79 33.16 24.61
C ARG A 159 -6.06 32.47 24.18
N SER A 160 -6.67 32.96 23.10
CA SER A 160 -7.77 32.29 22.40
C SER A 160 -9.19 32.52 22.99
N LYS A 161 -10.13 31.64 22.63
CA LYS A 161 -11.55 31.83 22.31
C LYS A 161 -12.50 31.73 23.50
N TYR A 162 -12.21 30.85 24.46
CA TYR A 162 -12.99 30.64 25.69
C TYR A 162 -12.30 31.22 26.91
N TYR A 163 -10.98 31.08 27.02
CA TYR A 163 -10.17 31.66 28.11
C TYR A 163 -9.57 33.01 27.69
N THR A 164 -10.41 34.04 27.68
CA THR A 164 -10.06 35.41 27.29
C THR A 164 -9.33 36.18 28.39
N GLU A 165 -8.79 37.36 28.07
CA GLU A 165 -8.11 38.18 29.09
C GLU A 165 -9.09 38.66 30.16
N GLU A 166 -10.36 38.91 29.81
CA GLU A 166 -11.42 39.25 30.78
C GLU A 166 -11.65 38.10 31.77
N VAL A 167 -11.77 36.87 31.26
CA VAL A 167 -11.91 35.65 32.07
C VAL A 167 -10.70 35.46 32.99
N ARG A 168 -9.50 35.68 32.45
CA ARG A 168 -8.24 35.62 33.21
C ARG A 168 -8.17 36.66 34.33
N GLN A 169 -8.52 37.91 34.04
CA GLN A 169 -8.49 38.97 35.06
C GLN A 169 -9.52 38.68 36.15
N ARG A 170 -10.70 38.20 35.77
CA ARG A 170 -11.72 37.78 36.73
C ARG A 170 -11.23 36.65 37.63
N LEU A 171 -10.53 35.66 37.07
CA LEU A 171 -9.90 34.59 37.84
C LEU A 171 -8.87 35.12 38.84
N ILE A 172 -8.01 36.06 38.43
CA ILE A 172 -7.00 36.69 39.31
C ILE A 172 -7.68 37.36 40.51
N GLU A 173 -8.75 38.11 40.28
CA GLU A 173 -9.53 38.76 41.34
C GLU A 173 -10.11 37.75 42.33
N LEU A 174 -10.73 36.68 41.82
CA LEU A 174 -11.37 35.65 42.64
C LEU A 174 -10.34 34.86 43.45
N ILE A 175 -9.21 34.48 42.86
CA ILE A 175 -8.13 33.81 43.58
C ILE A 175 -7.59 34.69 44.70
N LYS A 176 -7.43 36.00 44.45
CA LYS A 176 -7.04 36.95 45.49
C LYS A 176 -8.08 37.03 46.62
N ALA A 177 -9.36 37.12 46.27
CA ALA A 177 -10.46 37.17 47.23
C ALA A 177 -10.50 35.91 48.12
N VAL A 178 -10.27 34.73 47.54
CA VAL A 178 -10.16 33.47 48.28
C VAL A 178 -8.97 33.46 49.24
N ARG A 179 -7.78 33.91 48.80
CA ARG A 179 -6.59 34.04 49.65
C ARG A 179 -6.76 35.00 50.82
N GLU A 180 -7.64 35.98 50.66
CA GLU A 180 -7.96 36.97 51.70
C GLU A 180 -9.14 36.51 52.58
N GLY A 181 -9.65 35.28 52.38
CA GLY A 181 -10.78 34.72 53.13
C GLY A 181 -12.12 35.39 52.84
N ARG A 182 -12.22 36.18 51.76
CA ARG A 182 -13.37 37.03 51.42
C ARG A 182 -14.00 36.61 50.10
N TYR A 183 -14.75 35.51 50.12
CA TYR A 183 -15.45 34.98 48.95
C TYR A 183 -16.89 34.62 49.30
N THR A 184 -17.76 34.63 48.28
CA THR A 184 -19.17 34.28 48.38
C THR A 184 -19.50 33.03 47.55
N ALA A 185 -20.70 32.47 47.73
CA ALA A 185 -21.19 31.40 46.86
C ALA A 185 -21.20 31.80 45.36
N ALA A 186 -21.49 33.07 45.05
CA ALA A 186 -21.44 33.56 43.67
C ALA A 186 -20.01 33.53 43.11
N ASP A 187 -19.02 33.88 43.91
CA ASP A 187 -17.60 33.82 43.53
C ASP A 187 -17.13 32.39 43.27
N VAL A 188 -17.58 31.43 44.09
CA VAL A 188 -17.24 30.01 43.90
C VAL A 188 -17.87 29.43 42.63
N ARG A 189 -19.13 29.80 42.31
CA ARG A 189 -19.76 29.43 41.03
C ARG A 189 -19.02 30.03 39.83
N GLU A 190 -18.56 31.27 39.97
CA GLU A 190 -17.76 31.94 38.95
C GLU A 190 -16.43 31.20 38.72
N LEU A 191 -15.73 30.80 39.77
CA LEU A 191 -14.52 29.97 39.68
C LEU A 191 -14.79 28.64 38.96
N GLY A 192 -15.89 27.96 39.28
CA GLY A 192 -16.32 26.74 38.60
C GLY A 192 -16.56 26.96 37.09
N ARG A 193 -17.26 28.03 36.72
CA ARG A 193 -17.49 28.36 35.31
C ARG A 193 -16.19 28.68 34.57
N ILE A 194 -15.27 29.41 35.21
CA ILE A 194 -13.96 29.71 34.62
C ILE A 194 -13.16 28.43 34.39
N ALA A 195 -13.22 27.49 35.33
CA ALA A 195 -12.60 26.18 35.18
C ALA A 195 -13.16 25.44 33.95
N GLU A 196 -14.49 25.42 33.74
CA GLU A 196 -15.10 24.84 32.53
C GLU A 196 -14.64 25.53 31.23
N LEU A 197 -14.46 26.85 31.24
CA LEU A 197 -13.92 27.58 30.08
C LEU A 197 -12.46 27.20 29.79
N MET A 198 -11.65 26.97 30.83
CA MET A 198 -10.28 26.48 30.68
C MET A 198 -10.22 25.06 30.10
N GLU A 199 -11.13 24.17 30.54
CA GLU A 199 -11.25 22.82 30.00
C GLU A 199 -11.64 22.86 28.52
N LYS A 200 -12.67 23.64 28.15
CA LYS A 200 -13.07 23.83 26.75
C LYS A 200 -11.94 24.39 25.88
N GLU A 201 -11.20 25.37 26.40
CA GLU A 201 -10.04 25.92 25.70
C GLU A 201 -8.95 24.85 25.50
N TRP A 202 -8.72 24.00 26.51
CA TRP A 202 -7.78 22.89 26.40
C TRP A 202 -8.26 21.84 25.39
N GLU A 203 -9.53 21.46 25.39
CA GLU A 203 -10.11 20.52 24.41
C GLU A 203 -9.94 21.03 22.98
N GLU A 204 -10.10 22.34 22.76
CA GLU A 204 -9.94 22.93 21.42
C GLU A 204 -8.48 23.16 21.00
N THR A 205 -7.58 23.52 21.94
CA THR A 205 -6.23 23.99 21.60
C THR A 205 -5.08 23.07 22.02
N GLY A 206 -5.35 22.09 22.88
CA GLY A 206 -4.32 21.21 23.46
C GLY A 206 -3.40 21.90 24.48
N ARG A 207 -3.76 23.09 24.98
CA ARG A 207 -2.99 23.85 25.99
C ARG A 207 -2.90 23.14 27.34
N ARG A 208 -1.84 22.35 27.52
CA ARG A 208 -1.61 21.54 28.74
C ARG A 208 -1.45 22.38 30.01
N ASP A 209 -1.00 23.62 29.90
CA ASP A 209 -0.90 24.55 31.03
C ASP A 209 -2.28 24.91 31.61
N LEU A 210 -3.32 24.97 30.76
CA LEU A 210 -4.70 25.18 31.20
C LEU A 210 -5.28 23.92 31.85
N LEU A 211 -4.99 22.73 31.34
CA LEU A 211 -5.47 21.46 31.94
C LEU A 211 -4.94 21.29 33.37
N ASP A 212 -3.63 21.48 33.59
CA ASP A 212 -3.03 21.36 34.93
C ASP A 212 -3.62 22.39 35.91
N TYR A 213 -3.81 23.62 35.45
CA TYR A 213 -4.40 24.68 36.27
C TYR A 213 -5.89 24.41 36.56
N TYR A 214 -6.66 23.99 35.56
CA TYR A 214 -8.07 23.62 35.66
C TYR A 214 -8.30 22.55 36.74
N LEU A 215 -7.51 21.48 36.76
CA LEU A 215 -7.65 20.40 37.75
C LEU A 215 -7.43 20.91 39.18
N LYS A 216 -6.43 21.77 39.39
CA LYS A 216 -6.16 22.40 40.70
C LYS A 216 -7.25 23.40 41.09
N LEU A 217 -7.78 24.13 40.12
CA LEU A 217 -8.89 25.06 40.34
C LEU A 217 -10.17 24.32 40.73
N GLN A 218 -10.49 23.19 40.10
CA GLN A 218 -11.61 22.32 40.48
C GLN A 218 -11.46 21.77 41.90
N MET A 219 -10.24 21.42 42.33
CA MET A 219 -9.98 21.04 43.72
C MET A 219 -10.29 22.19 44.69
N LEU A 220 -9.87 23.41 44.35
CA LEU A 220 -10.18 24.59 45.16
C LEU A 220 -11.69 24.82 45.25
N VAL A 221 -12.40 24.76 44.12
CA VAL A 221 -13.87 24.90 44.07
C VAL A 221 -14.53 23.87 44.98
N ALA A 222 -14.19 22.58 44.86
CA ALA A 222 -14.76 21.52 45.70
C ALA A 222 -14.52 21.75 47.21
N ILE A 223 -13.35 22.27 47.58
CA ILE A 223 -13.04 22.62 48.97
C ILE A 223 -13.93 23.77 49.44
N LEU A 224 -14.02 24.84 48.65
CA LEU A 224 -14.80 26.04 48.98
C LEU A 224 -16.30 25.75 49.07
N GLU A 225 -16.85 24.93 48.17
CA GLU A 225 -18.24 24.48 48.23
C GLU A 225 -18.53 23.76 49.55
N GLY A 226 -17.68 22.81 49.95
CA GLY A 226 -17.84 22.10 51.21
C GLY A 226 -17.75 23.02 52.44
N ILE A 227 -16.89 24.04 52.40
CA ILE A 227 -16.79 25.08 53.44
C ILE A 227 -18.07 25.92 53.49
N LEU A 228 -18.57 26.41 52.35
CA LEU A 228 -19.80 27.21 52.30
C LEU A 228 -21.02 26.40 52.75
N VAL A 229 -21.08 25.10 52.45
CA VAL A 229 -22.11 24.20 53.00
C VAL A 229 -22.02 24.12 54.52
N SER A 230 -20.81 24.04 55.10
CA SER A 230 -20.66 24.02 56.56
C SER A 230 -21.13 25.33 57.23
N ARG A 231 -21.09 26.45 56.49
CA ARG A 231 -21.57 27.78 56.92
C ARG A 231 -23.06 28.03 56.64
N GLY A 232 -23.73 27.14 55.90
CA GLY A 232 -25.11 27.35 55.45
C GLY A 232 -25.25 28.38 54.31
N GLU A 233 -24.15 28.72 53.65
CA GLU A 233 -24.09 29.70 52.55
C GLU A 233 -24.15 29.03 51.16
N TRP A 234 -24.22 27.70 51.11
CA TRP A 234 -24.37 26.91 49.89
C TRP A 234 -25.47 25.85 50.06
N PRO A 235 -26.42 25.72 49.11
CA PRO A 235 -27.47 24.70 49.17
C PRO A 235 -26.90 23.28 49.17
N ARG A 236 -27.30 22.45 50.12
CA ARG A 236 -26.79 21.07 50.24
C ARG A 236 -27.18 20.20 49.05
N GLU A 237 -28.30 20.51 48.41
CA GLU A 237 -28.80 19.80 47.24
C GLU A 237 -27.88 20.01 46.03
N GLU A 238 -27.25 21.17 45.92
CA GLU A 238 -26.33 21.50 44.83
C GLU A 238 -24.91 20.98 45.05
N LEU A 239 -24.57 20.52 46.26
CA LEU A 239 -23.23 20.00 46.56
C LEU A 239 -22.93 18.68 45.81
N TRP A 240 -23.97 17.92 45.45
CA TRP A 240 -23.86 16.59 44.83
C TRP A 240 -24.35 16.53 43.39
N ALA A 241 -24.76 17.68 42.83
CA ALA A 241 -25.06 17.84 41.41
C ALA A 241 -23.76 17.86 40.60
#